data_AF-A0A838RAU4-F1
#
_entry.id   AF-A0A838RAU4-F1
#
_cell.length_a   1.000
_cell.length_b   1.000
_cell.length_c   1.000
_cell.angle_alpha   90.00
_cell.angle_beta   90.00
_cell.angle_gamma   90.00
#
_symmetry.space_group_name_H-M   'P 1'
#
loop_
_entity.id
_entity.type
_entity.pdbx_description
1 polymer ?
#
loop_
_entity_poly.entity_id
_entity_poly.type
_entity_poly.pdbx_seq_one_letter_code
_entity_poly.pdbx_strand_id
1 'polypeptide(L)'
;MAEWWTYDLSDFLMFSARTYYRMIERHNASIWPGQVGTLGFGLITIGLLRRPSPQQGRIVSGFLAVLWSGVAWGFLWKRYAAINWAAVYFAGIFAVEVLLLVWIGVARGRLNFRPGSDAATITGIGLFILSLAAYPVVAPLLGRGWEHAEIFGVAPDPTVIATMGLLLLDRGHPRWGLLAVPVLWCAISGMTLWAMGSPEAWILLGAAVLTVGASAWSHVFLRSSSAPLSSSETIRG
;
A
#
# COMPACT_ATOMS: atom_id res chain seq x y z
N MET A 1 -23.21 -28.76 20.73
CA MET A 1 -21.89 -28.29 20.27
C MET A 1 -22.15 -27.07 19.42
N ALA A 2 -21.57 -25.92 19.75
CA ALA A 2 -21.69 -24.74 18.89
C ALA A 2 -20.99 -25.04 17.56
N GLU A 3 -21.73 -24.98 16.46
CA GLU A 3 -21.21 -25.26 15.14
C GLU A 3 -20.47 -24.01 14.65
N TRP A 4 -19.15 -24.13 14.46
CA TRP A 4 -18.21 -23.04 14.14
C TRP A 4 -18.54 -22.26 12.85
N TRP A 5 -19.50 -22.74 12.04
CA TRP A 5 -20.02 -22.03 10.87
C TRP A 5 -21.16 -21.04 11.16
N THR A 6 -21.58 -20.92 12.42
CA THR A 6 -22.59 -19.91 12.85
C THR A 6 -21.98 -18.57 13.25
N TYR A 7 -20.65 -18.46 13.32
CA TYR A 7 -19.96 -17.21 13.64
C TYR A 7 -19.78 -16.35 12.41
N ASP A 8 -20.18 -15.08 12.52
CA ASP A 8 -19.88 -14.06 11.53
C ASP A 8 -18.52 -13.42 11.82
N LEU A 9 -17.88 -12.82 10.82
CA LEU A 9 -16.57 -12.17 10.99
C LEU A 9 -16.63 -11.04 12.04
N SER A 10 -17.79 -10.41 12.21
CA SER A 10 -18.06 -9.39 13.23
C SER A 10 -17.90 -9.92 14.65
N ASP A 11 -18.15 -11.20 14.91
CA ASP A 11 -18.08 -11.79 16.25
C ASP A 11 -16.64 -11.87 16.77
N PHE A 12 -15.66 -11.80 15.86
CA PHE A 12 -14.23 -11.79 16.20
C PHE A 12 -13.67 -10.37 16.40
N LEU A 13 -14.44 -9.32 16.10
CA LEU A 13 -14.01 -7.95 16.33
C LEU A 13 -14.19 -7.56 17.80
N MET A 14 -13.09 -7.26 18.47
CA MET A 14 -13.09 -6.81 19.87
C MET A 14 -13.53 -5.34 20.05
N PHE A 15 -13.87 -4.65 18.97
CA PHE A 15 -14.19 -3.22 18.97
C PHE A 15 -15.25 -2.88 17.91
N SER A 16 -15.94 -1.76 18.11
CA SER A 16 -16.94 -1.24 17.17
C SER A 16 -16.34 -0.26 16.17
N ALA A 17 -17.01 -0.05 15.03
CA ALA A 17 -16.66 0.98 14.04
C ALA A 17 -16.53 2.38 14.67
N ARG A 18 -17.40 2.73 15.63
CA ARG A 18 -17.32 4.00 16.36
C ARG A 18 -16.02 4.14 17.14
N THR A 19 -15.57 3.08 17.80
CA THR A 19 -14.31 3.07 18.55
C THR A 19 -13.12 3.24 17.60
N TYR A 20 -13.15 2.55 16.45
CA TYR A 20 -12.12 2.66 15.41
C TYR A 20 -11.99 4.08 14.86
N TYR A 21 -13.11 4.68 14.43
CA TYR A 21 -13.10 6.03 13.87
C TYR A 21 -12.70 7.09 14.90
N ARG A 22 -13.14 6.98 16.15
CA ARG A 22 -12.71 7.89 17.23
C ARG A 22 -11.21 7.77 17.53
N MET A 23 -10.62 6.59 17.35
CA MET A 23 -9.17 6.41 17.45
C MET A 23 -8.45 7.18 16.33
N ILE A 24 -8.95 7.10 15.08
CA ILE A 24 -8.42 7.86 13.93
C ILE A 24 -8.47 9.36 14.19
N GLU A 25 -9.62 9.88 14.63
CA GLU A 25 -9.80 11.28 15.01
C GLU A 25 -8.73 11.74 16.00
N ARG A 26 -8.56 11.00 17.10
CA ARG A 26 -7.56 11.34 18.14
C ARG A 26 -6.13 11.18 17.66
N HIS A 27 -5.86 10.30 16.69
CA HIS A 27 -4.54 10.17 16.09
C HIS A 27 -4.25 11.39 15.21
N ASN A 28 -5.17 11.71 14.29
CA ASN A 28 -5.08 12.86 13.40
C ASN A 28 -4.89 14.18 14.15
N ALA A 29 -5.66 14.41 15.21
CA ALA A 29 -5.52 15.62 16.04
C ALA A 29 -4.14 15.71 16.71
N SER A 30 -3.55 14.59 17.11
CA SER A 30 -2.25 14.59 17.81
C SER A 30 -1.04 14.81 16.92
N ILE A 31 -1.18 14.51 15.63
CA ILE A 31 -0.08 14.66 14.68
C ILE A 31 -0.18 15.94 13.87
N TRP A 32 -1.25 16.73 14.01
CA TRP A 32 -1.43 17.99 13.31
C TRP A 32 -0.25 18.94 13.58
N PRO A 33 0.35 19.59 12.56
CA PRO A 33 0.00 19.62 11.12
C PRO A 33 0.79 18.61 10.24
N GLY A 34 1.30 17.52 10.81
CA GLY A 34 2.16 16.53 10.17
C GLY A 34 1.58 15.90 8.89
N GLN A 35 0.25 15.85 8.73
CA GLN A 35 -0.44 15.44 7.51
C GLN A 35 0.04 16.23 6.28
N VAL A 36 0.32 17.53 6.45
CA VAL A 36 0.81 18.38 5.36
C VAL A 36 2.20 17.92 4.91
N GLY A 37 3.03 17.48 5.85
CA GLY A 37 4.36 16.94 5.55
C GLY A 37 4.29 15.63 4.78
N THR A 38 3.41 14.70 5.18
CA THR A 38 3.27 13.40 4.49
C THR A 38 2.68 13.56 3.09
N LEU A 39 1.70 14.43 2.90
CA LEU A 39 1.21 14.82 1.57
C LEU A 39 2.30 15.51 0.74
N GLY A 40 3.13 16.34 1.37
CA GLY A 40 4.32 16.93 0.74
C GLY A 40 5.27 15.87 0.18
N PHE A 41 5.56 14.79 0.91
CA PHE A 41 6.34 13.67 0.39
C PHE A 41 5.67 12.98 -0.80
N GLY A 42 4.34 12.86 -0.77
CA GLY A 42 3.56 12.38 -1.91
C GLY A 42 3.78 13.23 -3.16
N LEU A 43 3.66 14.56 -3.05
CA LEU A 43 3.88 15.50 -4.15
C LEU A 43 5.32 15.49 -4.66
N ILE A 44 6.30 15.43 -3.75
CA ILE A 44 7.72 15.31 -4.12
C ILE A 44 7.93 14.00 -4.91
N THR A 45 7.30 12.91 -4.49
CA THR A 45 7.37 11.62 -5.21
C THR A 45 6.82 11.76 -6.63
N ILE A 46 5.71 12.46 -6.84
CA ILE A 46 5.18 12.76 -8.20
C ILE A 46 6.22 13.53 -9.02
N GLY A 47 6.85 14.57 -8.44
CA GLY A 47 7.89 15.35 -9.10
C GLY A 47 9.09 14.49 -9.50
N LEU A 48 9.52 13.61 -8.60
CA LEU A 48 10.62 12.66 -8.83
C LEU A 48 10.28 11.66 -9.94
N LEU A 49 9.05 11.14 -10.00
CA LEU A 49 8.59 10.22 -11.06
C LEU A 49 8.65 10.82 -12.47
N ARG A 50 8.61 12.16 -12.60
CA ARG A 50 8.75 12.85 -13.88
C ARG A 50 10.21 13.03 -14.34
N ARG A 51 11.18 12.91 -13.43
CA ARG A 51 12.60 13.14 -13.69
C ARG A 51 13.43 11.95 -13.22
N PRO A 52 13.55 10.89 -14.04
CA PRO A 52 14.27 9.69 -13.65
C PRO A 52 15.73 10.03 -13.32
N SER A 53 16.16 9.64 -12.13
CA SER A 53 17.54 9.83 -11.66
C SER A 53 18.06 8.58 -10.97
N PRO A 54 19.38 8.33 -10.93
CA PRO A 54 19.94 7.18 -10.22
C PRO A 54 19.63 7.18 -8.72
N GLN A 55 19.35 8.35 -8.12
CA GLN A 55 19.04 8.49 -6.69
C GLN A 55 17.53 8.42 -6.38
N GLN A 56 16.67 8.56 -7.39
CA GLN A 56 15.22 8.57 -7.24
C GLN A 56 14.72 7.37 -6.43
N GLY A 57 15.17 6.18 -6.79
CA GLY A 57 14.82 4.93 -6.10
C GLY A 57 15.12 4.98 -4.60
N ARG A 58 16.32 5.45 -4.25
CA ARG A 58 16.75 5.57 -2.85
C ARG A 58 15.92 6.59 -2.09
N ILE A 59 15.65 7.75 -2.69
CA ILE A 59 14.88 8.82 -2.05
C ILE A 59 13.44 8.38 -1.79
N VAL A 60 12.75 7.86 -2.81
CA VAL A 60 11.36 7.41 -2.68
C VAL A 60 11.25 6.25 -1.69
N SER A 61 12.20 5.30 -1.72
CA SER A 61 12.23 4.19 -0.75
C SER A 61 12.48 4.69 0.68
N GLY A 62 13.34 5.70 0.84
CA GLY A 62 13.58 6.34 2.13
C GLY A 62 12.34 7.03 2.68
N PHE A 63 11.60 7.77 1.85
CA PHE A 63 10.32 8.34 2.24
C PHE A 63 9.32 7.28 2.65
N LEU A 64 9.15 6.23 1.83
CA LEU A 64 8.26 5.13 2.18
C LEU A 64 8.66 4.46 3.50
N ALA A 65 9.96 4.20 3.73
CA ALA A 65 10.44 3.62 4.97
C ALA A 65 10.13 4.51 6.19
N VAL A 66 10.31 5.83 6.08
CA VAL A 66 9.96 6.78 7.15
C VAL A 66 8.45 6.78 7.41
N LEU A 67 7.63 6.81 6.35
CA LEU A 67 6.17 6.79 6.48
C LEU A 67 5.66 5.48 7.08
N TRP A 68 6.15 4.33 6.60
CA TRP A 68 5.82 3.02 7.16
C TRP A 68 6.24 2.89 8.63
N SER A 69 7.41 3.44 8.99
CA SER A 69 7.87 3.50 10.39
C SER A 69 6.94 4.36 11.25
N GLY A 70 6.55 5.52 10.73
CA GLY A 70 5.61 6.44 11.38
C GLY A 70 4.24 5.80 11.63
N VAL A 71 3.71 5.08 10.63
CA VAL A 71 2.45 4.34 10.74
C VAL A 71 2.59 3.18 11.74
N ALA A 72 3.64 2.37 11.65
CA ALA A 72 3.86 1.23 12.53
C ALA A 72 3.92 1.65 14.00
N TRP A 73 4.70 2.70 14.29
CA TRP A 73 4.88 3.19 15.64
C TRP A 73 3.69 4.03 16.13
N GLY A 74 3.30 5.04 15.34
CA GLY A 74 2.36 6.07 15.73
C GLY A 74 0.90 5.60 15.68
N PHE A 75 0.53 4.84 14.65
CA PHE A 75 -0.84 4.39 14.46
C PHE A 75 -1.02 2.98 15.04
N LEU A 76 -0.31 1.98 14.50
CA LEU A 76 -0.53 0.58 14.86
C LEU A 76 -0.17 0.29 16.31
N TRP A 77 1.06 0.60 16.73
CA TRP A 77 1.52 0.32 18.09
C TRP A 77 0.88 1.24 19.14
N LYS A 78 1.01 2.57 18.98
CA LYS A 78 0.57 3.51 20.03
C LYS A 78 -0.94 3.65 20.17
N ARG A 79 -1.71 3.49 19.09
CA ARG A 79 -3.16 3.75 19.10
C ARG A 79 -3.95 2.46 18.90
N TYR A 80 -3.65 1.70 17.85
CA TYR A 80 -4.48 0.56 17.49
C TYR A 80 -4.32 -0.62 18.45
N ALA A 81 -3.11 -0.85 18.98
CA ALA A 81 -2.87 -1.89 19.98
C ALA A 81 -3.67 -1.71 21.28
N ALA A 82 -4.13 -0.49 21.58
CA ALA A 82 -4.95 -0.23 22.76
C ALA A 82 -6.38 -0.77 22.65
N ILE A 83 -6.89 -0.95 21.41
CA ILE A 83 -8.24 -1.46 21.16
C ILE A 83 -8.25 -2.82 20.46
N ASN A 84 -7.13 -3.22 19.85
CA ASN A 84 -6.95 -4.48 19.16
C ASN A 84 -5.54 -5.02 19.41
N TRP A 85 -5.41 -6.03 20.28
CA TRP A 85 -4.12 -6.64 20.61
C TRP A 85 -3.38 -7.17 19.38
N ALA A 86 -4.08 -7.58 18.32
CA ALA A 86 -3.48 -8.05 17.07
C ALA A 86 -2.62 -6.96 16.39
N ALA A 87 -2.88 -5.68 16.67
CA ALA A 87 -2.13 -4.56 16.11
C ALA A 87 -0.65 -4.54 16.54
N VAL A 88 -0.29 -5.21 17.64
CA VAL A 88 1.12 -5.45 18.03
C VAL A 88 1.84 -6.24 16.93
N TYR A 89 1.20 -7.30 16.43
CA TYR A 89 1.76 -8.13 15.35
C TYR A 89 1.76 -7.37 14.02
N PHE A 90 0.71 -6.59 13.75
CA PHE A 90 0.67 -5.75 12.55
C PHE A 90 1.80 -4.72 12.51
N ALA A 91 2.11 -4.08 13.64
CA ALA A 91 3.26 -3.19 13.75
C ALA A 91 4.59 -3.92 13.47
N GLY A 92 4.74 -5.16 13.95
CA GLY A 92 5.89 -6.00 13.64
C GLY A 92 6.01 -6.33 12.14
N ILE A 93 4.89 -6.68 11.50
CA ILE A 93 4.84 -6.95 10.05
C ILE A 93 5.20 -5.68 9.25
N PHE A 94 4.70 -4.50 9.67
CA PHE A 94 5.07 -3.23 9.04
C PHE A 94 6.56 -2.91 9.24
N ALA A 95 7.14 -3.24 10.38
CA ALA A 95 8.58 -3.08 10.61
C ALA A 95 9.40 -3.97 9.66
N VAL A 96 8.92 -5.17 9.32
CA VAL A 96 9.57 -6.01 8.30
C VAL A 96 9.57 -5.29 6.94
N GLU A 97 8.46 -4.70 6.53
CA GLU A 97 8.40 -3.94 5.27
C GLU A 97 9.33 -2.72 5.28
N VAL A 98 9.45 -2.01 6.42
CA VAL A 98 10.45 -0.94 6.59
C VAL A 98 11.86 -1.46 6.33
N LEU A 99 12.23 -2.62 6.91
CA LEU A 99 13.54 -3.22 6.71
C LEU A 99 13.76 -3.62 5.25
N LEU A 100 12.74 -4.16 4.58
CA LEU A 100 12.82 -4.51 3.16
C LEU A 100 13.01 -3.28 2.28
N LEU A 101 12.25 -2.20 2.52
CA LEU A 101 12.37 -0.93 1.79
C LEU A 101 13.74 -0.27 2.00
N VAL A 102 14.26 -0.27 3.23
CA VAL A 102 15.60 0.25 3.55
C VAL A 102 16.67 -0.60 2.88
N TRP A 103 16.61 -1.92 3.01
CA TRP A 103 17.63 -2.81 2.47
C TRP A 103 17.66 -2.79 0.94
N ILE A 104 16.52 -3.03 0.30
CA ILE A 104 16.41 -3.14 -1.16
C ILE A 104 16.49 -1.75 -1.78
N GLY A 105 15.67 -0.82 -1.30
CA GLY A 105 15.51 0.50 -1.90
C GLY A 105 16.65 1.46 -1.58
N VAL A 106 16.97 1.66 -0.30
CA VAL A 106 17.94 2.68 0.14
C VAL A 106 19.37 2.15 0.05
N ALA A 107 19.70 1.08 0.77
CA ALA A 107 21.07 0.57 0.91
C ALA A 107 21.59 -0.01 -0.41
N ARG A 108 20.80 -0.85 -1.08
CA ARG A 108 21.20 -1.46 -2.36
C ARG A 108 20.87 -0.60 -3.58
N GLY A 109 20.02 0.43 -3.45
CA GLY A 109 19.64 1.28 -4.58
C GLY A 109 18.95 0.52 -5.72
N ARG A 110 18.21 -0.54 -5.38
CA ARG A 110 17.72 -1.53 -6.35
C ARG A 110 16.37 -1.20 -6.97
N LEU A 111 15.58 -0.36 -6.30
CA LEU A 111 14.28 0.07 -6.82
C LEU A 111 14.47 1.18 -7.85
N ASN A 112 13.81 1.05 -8.99
CA ASN A 112 13.87 1.98 -10.11
C ASN A 112 12.47 2.25 -10.64
N PHE A 113 11.85 3.30 -10.09
CA PHE A 113 10.48 3.70 -10.40
C PHE A 113 10.42 4.43 -11.75
N ARG A 114 10.10 3.68 -12.80
CA ARG A 114 10.03 4.19 -14.18
C ARG A 114 8.65 3.90 -14.76
N PRO A 115 7.75 4.89 -14.75
CA PRO A 115 6.48 4.80 -15.46
C PRO A 115 6.71 4.46 -16.93
N GLY A 116 5.98 3.48 -17.45
CA GLY A 116 5.91 3.14 -18.88
C GLY A 116 4.49 3.36 -19.43
N SER A 117 4.13 2.63 -20.48
CA SER A 117 2.81 2.72 -21.13
C SER A 117 1.94 1.46 -20.94
N ASP A 118 2.35 0.53 -20.08
CA ASP A 118 1.65 -0.72 -19.83
C ASP A 118 0.58 -0.60 -18.72
N ALA A 119 -0.29 -1.60 -18.64
CA ALA A 119 -1.39 -1.65 -17.69
C ALA A 119 -0.92 -1.56 -16.22
N ALA A 120 0.24 -2.14 -15.87
CA ALA A 120 0.74 -2.04 -14.50
C ALA A 120 1.17 -0.61 -14.14
N THR A 121 1.68 0.15 -15.12
CA THR A 121 1.95 1.59 -14.91
C THR A 121 0.67 2.36 -14.67
N ILE A 122 -0.37 2.15 -15.48
CA ILE A 122 -1.67 2.83 -15.34
C ILE A 122 -2.28 2.53 -13.97
N THR A 123 -2.34 1.25 -13.61
CA THR A 123 -2.82 0.80 -12.29
C THR A 123 -1.98 1.40 -11.16
N GLY A 124 -0.66 1.40 -11.30
CA GLY A 124 0.26 1.93 -10.29
C GLY A 124 0.06 3.42 -10.01
N ILE A 125 -0.03 4.23 -11.07
CA ILE A 125 -0.34 5.65 -10.97
C ILE A 125 -1.74 5.85 -10.38
N GLY A 126 -2.74 5.10 -10.86
CA GLY A 126 -4.11 5.18 -10.36
C GLY A 126 -4.21 4.93 -8.86
N LEU A 127 -3.57 3.86 -8.35
CA LEU A 127 -3.53 3.55 -6.92
C LEU A 127 -2.81 4.62 -6.10
N PHE A 128 -1.68 5.13 -6.61
CA PHE A 128 -0.94 6.18 -5.92
C PHE A 128 -1.76 7.48 -5.80
N ILE A 129 -2.39 7.92 -6.90
CA ILE A 129 -3.25 9.11 -6.90
C ILE A 129 -4.51 8.89 -6.04
N LEU A 130 -5.11 7.70 -6.10
CA LEU A 130 -6.23 7.33 -5.24
C LEU A 130 -5.88 7.47 -3.76
N SER A 131 -4.70 6.98 -3.36
CA SER A 131 -4.22 7.12 -1.98
C SER A 131 -4.03 8.58 -1.55
N LEU A 132 -3.41 9.41 -2.40
CA LEU A 132 -3.08 10.79 -2.05
C LEU A 132 -4.32 11.70 -2.01
N ALA A 133 -5.23 11.54 -2.98
CA ALA A 133 -6.29 12.51 -3.23
C ALA A 133 -7.69 11.99 -2.90
N ALA A 134 -8.00 10.75 -3.27
CA ALA A 134 -9.35 10.21 -3.09
C ALA A 134 -9.57 9.69 -1.67
N TYR A 135 -8.60 8.95 -1.10
CA TYR A 135 -8.72 8.31 0.21
C TYR A 135 -9.06 9.29 1.35
N PRO A 136 -8.42 10.47 1.47
CA PRO A 136 -8.76 11.45 2.52
C PRO A 136 -10.21 11.95 2.44
N VAL A 137 -10.82 11.90 1.25
CA VAL A 137 -12.18 12.39 0.99
C VAL A 137 -13.22 11.29 1.19
N VAL A 138 -12.82 10.03 1.36
CA VAL A 138 -13.76 8.92 1.59
C VAL A 138 -14.55 9.10 2.89
N ALA A 139 -13.90 9.56 3.97
CA ALA A 139 -14.58 9.81 5.24
C ALA A 139 -15.75 10.82 5.11
N PRO A 140 -15.55 12.05 4.57
CA PRO A 140 -16.65 12.98 4.35
C PRO A 140 -17.70 12.50 3.35
N LEU A 141 -17.31 11.75 2.31
CA LEU A 141 -18.29 11.17 1.37
C LEU A 141 -19.22 10.14 2.04
N LEU A 142 -18.74 9.47 3.10
CA LEU A 142 -19.52 8.55 3.91
C LEU A 142 -20.26 9.25 5.07
N GLY A 143 -20.31 10.59 5.07
CA GLY A 143 -21.00 11.39 6.09
C GLY A 143 -20.26 11.52 7.42
N ARG A 144 -18.97 11.13 7.50
CA ARG A 144 -18.11 11.36 8.66
C ARG A 144 -17.42 12.72 8.56
N GLY A 145 -16.96 13.31 9.67
CA GLY A 145 -16.18 14.55 9.59
C GLY A 145 -14.76 14.35 9.08
N TRP A 146 -14.10 15.43 8.66
CA TRP A 146 -12.74 15.41 8.11
C TRP A 146 -11.69 14.93 9.11
N GLU A 147 -11.97 15.05 10.40
CA GLU A 147 -11.13 14.52 11.48
C GLU A 147 -11.00 12.99 11.41
N HIS A 148 -11.96 12.30 10.79
CA HIS A 148 -11.94 10.86 10.56
C HIS A 148 -11.24 10.45 9.26
N ALA A 149 -10.68 11.41 8.51
CA ALA A 149 -10.01 11.14 7.24
C ALA A 149 -8.72 10.33 7.44
N GLU A 150 -8.56 9.31 6.62
CA GLU A 150 -7.33 8.53 6.57
C GLU A 150 -6.41 9.10 5.50
N ILE A 151 -5.22 9.51 5.90
CA ILE A 151 -4.30 10.28 5.05
C ILE A 151 -3.03 9.48 4.78
N PHE A 152 -2.54 9.55 3.55
CA PHE A 152 -1.26 8.96 3.14
C PHE A 152 -0.13 9.34 4.10
N GLY A 153 0.62 8.33 4.57
CA GLY A 153 1.73 8.47 5.50
C GLY A 153 1.34 8.63 6.97
N VAL A 154 0.04 8.65 7.28
CA VAL A 154 -0.52 8.78 8.64
C VAL A 154 -1.31 7.54 9.01
N ALA A 155 -2.25 7.17 8.13
CA ALA A 155 -3.05 5.96 8.27
C ALA A 155 -2.41 4.81 7.45
N PRO A 156 -2.55 3.56 7.91
CA PRO A 156 -1.94 2.42 7.25
C PRO A 156 -2.51 2.20 5.86
N ASP A 157 -3.83 2.20 5.70
CA ASP A 157 -4.53 1.85 4.48
C ASP A 157 -4.11 2.67 3.24
N PRO A 158 -4.16 4.01 3.25
CA PRO A 158 -3.69 4.80 2.12
C PRO A 158 -2.17 4.64 1.91
N THR A 159 -1.38 4.49 2.97
CA THR A 159 0.08 4.29 2.85
C THR A 159 0.40 3.00 2.11
N VAL A 160 -0.29 1.91 2.44
CA VAL A 160 -0.15 0.61 1.77
C VAL A 160 -0.56 0.70 0.30
N ILE A 161 -1.71 1.31 -0.01
CA ILE A 161 -2.18 1.49 -1.39
C ILE A 161 -1.17 2.27 -2.22
N ALA A 162 -0.64 3.38 -1.68
CA ALA A 162 0.39 4.16 -2.35
C ALA A 162 1.68 3.36 -2.60
N THR A 163 2.13 2.57 -1.61
CA THR A 163 3.30 1.71 -1.78
C THR A 163 3.10 0.66 -2.86
N MET A 164 1.95 -0.02 -2.89
CA MET A 164 1.61 -0.95 -3.97
C MET A 164 1.62 -0.24 -5.34
N GLY A 165 1.02 0.95 -5.41
CA GLY A 165 1.02 1.77 -6.61
C GLY A 165 2.42 2.07 -7.12
N LEU A 166 3.33 2.49 -6.24
CA LEU A 166 4.72 2.77 -6.59
C LEU A 166 5.50 1.50 -6.98
N LEU A 167 5.30 0.38 -6.29
CA LEU A 167 5.97 -0.88 -6.60
C LEU A 167 5.58 -1.44 -7.98
N LEU A 168 4.37 -1.15 -8.47
CA LEU A 168 3.98 -1.47 -9.84
C LEU A 168 4.78 -0.69 -10.90
N LEU A 169 5.32 0.48 -10.52
CA LEU A 169 6.19 1.31 -11.37
C LEU A 169 7.65 0.86 -11.34
N ASP A 170 8.04 -0.06 -10.44
CA ASP A 170 9.39 -0.58 -10.39
C ASP A 170 9.68 -1.50 -11.59
N ARG A 171 10.84 -1.25 -12.21
CA ARG A 171 11.40 -2.03 -13.32
C ARG A 171 12.68 -2.77 -12.95
N GLY A 172 13.21 -2.53 -11.75
CA GLY A 172 14.52 -3.05 -11.36
C GLY A 172 14.47 -4.46 -10.80
N HIS A 173 13.42 -4.84 -10.07
CA HIS A 173 13.44 -6.03 -9.21
C HIS A 173 12.13 -6.84 -9.20
N PRO A 174 12.18 -8.12 -8.79
CA PRO A 174 10.98 -8.91 -8.53
C PRO A 174 10.21 -8.30 -7.35
N ARG A 175 9.10 -7.62 -7.68
CA ARG A 175 8.24 -6.88 -6.74
C ARG A 175 7.50 -7.74 -5.70
N TRP A 176 7.42 -9.06 -5.90
CA TRP A 176 6.64 -9.96 -5.04
C TRP A 176 7.06 -9.96 -3.57
N GLY A 177 8.38 -9.85 -3.29
CA GLY A 177 8.86 -9.81 -1.91
C GLY A 177 8.37 -8.58 -1.13
N LEU A 178 8.31 -7.42 -1.81
CA LEU A 178 7.82 -6.15 -1.25
C LEU A 178 6.29 -6.01 -1.34
N LEU A 179 5.61 -6.85 -2.13
CA LEU A 179 4.14 -6.84 -2.22
C LEU A 179 3.48 -7.76 -1.20
N ALA A 180 4.22 -8.72 -0.62
CA ALA A 180 3.66 -9.69 0.31
C ALA A 180 2.99 -9.00 1.52
N VAL A 181 3.70 -8.06 2.17
CA VAL A 181 3.17 -7.32 3.31
C VAL A 181 2.02 -6.39 2.92
N PRO A 182 2.14 -5.53 1.89
CA PRO A 182 1.03 -4.69 1.42
C PRO A 182 -0.25 -5.46 1.06
N VAL A 183 -0.13 -6.54 0.30
CA VAL A 183 -1.28 -7.34 -0.12
C VAL A 183 -1.94 -8.02 1.08
N LEU A 184 -1.13 -8.58 1.99
CA LEU A 184 -1.63 -9.17 3.22
C LEU A 184 -2.37 -8.14 4.09
N TRP A 185 -1.82 -6.93 4.21
CA TRP A 185 -2.48 -5.85 4.94
C TRP A 185 -3.83 -5.48 4.32
N CYS A 186 -3.90 -5.30 3.00
CA CYS A 186 -5.16 -4.99 2.33
C CYS A 186 -6.22 -6.10 2.52
N ALA A 187 -5.80 -7.37 2.56
CA ALA A 187 -6.72 -8.46 2.89
C ALA A 187 -7.22 -8.36 4.34
N ILE A 188 -6.32 -8.18 5.31
CA ILE A 188 -6.67 -8.11 6.74
C ILE A 188 -7.54 -6.88 7.04
N SER A 189 -7.10 -5.69 6.61
CA SER A 189 -7.82 -4.44 6.83
C SER A 189 -9.14 -4.42 6.05
N GLY A 190 -9.16 -4.92 4.81
CA GLY A 190 -10.38 -5.06 4.01
C GLY A 190 -11.41 -5.98 4.69
N MET A 191 -10.99 -7.12 5.22
CA MET A 191 -11.85 -8.02 6.00
C MET A 191 -12.35 -7.37 7.30
N THR A 192 -11.48 -6.63 7.99
CA THR A 192 -11.84 -5.89 9.22
C THR A 192 -12.91 -4.83 8.92
N LEU A 193 -12.73 -4.03 7.87
CA LEU A 193 -13.68 -3.01 7.44
C LEU A 193 -14.99 -3.61 6.94
N TRP A 194 -14.92 -4.77 6.27
CA TRP A 194 -16.11 -5.49 5.84
C TRP A 194 -16.95 -5.97 7.03
N ALA A 195 -16.30 -6.54 8.05
CA ALA A 195 -16.96 -6.92 9.30
C ALA A 195 -17.54 -5.72 10.08
N MET A 196 -16.96 -4.53 9.91
CA MET A 196 -17.51 -3.28 10.46
C MET A 196 -18.64 -2.67 9.61
N GLY A 197 -18.95 -3.25 8.44
CA GLY A 197 -19.93 -2.71 7.49
C GLY A 197 -19.46 -1.45 6.76
N SER A 198 -18.15 -1.18 6.71
CA SER A 198 -17.60 -0.01 6.01
C SER A 198 -17.44 -0.29 4.50
N PRO A 199 -17.92 0.61 3.62
CA PRO A 199 -17.68 0.52 2.18
C PRO A 199 -16.20 0.58 1.78
N GLU A 200 -15.33 1.11 2.65
CA GLU A 200 -13.87 1.20 2.43
C GLU A 200 -13.21 -0.16 2.21
N ALA A 201 -13.84 -1.23 2.72
CA ALA A 201 -13.39 -2.60 2.50
C ALA A 201 -13.14 -2.90 1.01
N TRP A 202 -14.05 -2.45 0.14
CA TRP A 202 -13.94 -2.69 -1.30
C TRP A 202 -12.76 -1.97 -1.95
N ILE A 203 -12.36 -0.81 -1.40
CA ILE A 203 -11.20 -0.07 -1.91
C ILE A 203 -9.93 -0.90 -1.67
N LEU A 204 -9.77 -1.47 -0.47
CA LEU A 204 -8.59 -2.26 -0.12
C LEU A 204 -8.54 -3.60 -0.84
N LEU A 205 -9.65 -4.34 -0.83
CA LEU A 205 -9.73 -5.63 -1.53
C LEU A 205 -9.53 -5.44 -3.04
N GLY A 206 -10.17 -4.41 -3.61
CA GLY A 206 -9.97 -4.02 -5.01
C GLY A 206 -8.53 -3.65 -5.32
N ALA A 207 -7.89 -2.84 -4.48
CA ALA A 207 -6.48 -2.47 -4.64
C ALA A 207 -5.57 -3.70 -4.63
N ALA A 208 -5.76 -4.63 -3.69
CA ALA A 208 -4.99 -5.88 -3.64
C ALA A 208 -5.15 -6.72 -4.92
N VAL A 209 -6.39 -6.94 -5.36
CA VAL A 209 -6.68 -7.70 -6.58
C VAL A 209 -6.06 -7.04 -7.81
N LEU A 210 -6.22 -5.72 -7.96
CA LEU A 210 -5.64 -4.97 -9.06
C LEU A 210 -4.11 -5.04 -9.06
N THR A 211 -3.47 -4.92 -7.90
CA THR A 211 -2.00 -5.01 -7.78
C THR A 211 -1.49 -6.40 -8.11
N VAL A 212 -2.11 -7.46 -7.59
CA VAL A 212 -1.73 -8.85 -7.87
C VAL A 212 -1.95 -9.18 -9.35
N GLY A 213 -3.12 -8.83 -9.90
CA GLY A 213 -3.45 -9.05 -11.31
C GLY A 213 -2.51 -8.32 -12.26
N ALA A 214 -2.25 -7.03 -12.01
CA ALA A 214 -1.31 -6.24 -12.82
C ALA A 214 0.13 -6.79 -12.73
N SER A 215 0.55 -7.24 -11.54
CA SER A 215 1.87 -7.85 -11.34
C SER A 215 1.99 -9.17 -12.10
N ALA A 216 1.03 -10.08 -11.94
CA ALA A 216 1.01 -11.37 -12.63
C ALA A 216 1.00 -11.19 -14.17
N TRP A 217 0.17 -10.27 -14.67
CA TRP A 217 0.10 -9.97 -16.10
C TRP A 217 1.43 -9.47 -16.66
N SER A 218 2.09 -8.53 -15.97
CA SER A 218 3.39 -8.00 -16.39
C SER A 218 4.50 -9.07 -16.40
N HIS A 219 4.46 -10.01 -15.46
CA HIS A 219 5.42 -11.12 -15.40
C HIS A 219 5.25 -12.12 -16.56
N VAL A 220 4.02 -12.39 -16.98
CA VAL A 220 3.73 -13.34 -18.08
C VAL A 220 4.05 -12.73 -19.44
N PHE A 221 3.63 -11.48 -19.71
CA PHE A 221 3.81 -10.83 -21.01
C PHE A 221 5.25 -10.43 -21.31
N LEU A 222 6.03 -9.97 -20.32
CA LEU A 222 7.43 -9.62 -20.55
C LEU A 222 8.32 -10.84 -20.85
N ARG A 223 7.88 -12.04 -20.47
CA ARG A 223 8.61 -13.29 -20.72
C ARG A 223 8.30 -13.90 -22.09
N SER A 224 7.14 -13.61 -22.68
CA SER A 224 6.76 -14.09 -24.01
C SER A 224 7.39 -13.27 -25.15
N SER A 225 7.66 -11.98 -24.95
CA SER A 225 8.32 -11.13 -25.95
C SER A 225 9.83 -11.36 -26.10
N SER A 226 10.44 -12.18 -25.24
CA SER A 226 11.88 -12.50 -25.28
C SER A 226 12.20 -13.88 -25.87
N ALA A 227 11.24 -14.56 -26.49
CA ALA A 227 11.54 -15.78 -27.25
C ALA A 227 12.38 -15.41 -28.50
N PRO A 228 13.62 -15.91 -28.65
CA PRO A 228 14.40 -15.63 -29.85
C PRO A 228 13.69 -16.25 -31.05
N LEU A 229 13.47 -15.43 -32.08
CA LEU A 229 13.17 -15.91 -33.42
C LEU A 229 14.36 -16.78 -33.85
N SER A 230 14.20 -18.10 -33.72
CA SER A 230 15.10 -19.08 -34.32
C SER A 230 15.11 -18.81 -35.82
N SER A 231 16.17 -18.16 -36.27
CA SER A 231 16.53 -17.97 -37.67
C SER A 231 16.64 -19.34 -38.35
N SER A 232 15.60 -19.74 -39.07
CA SER A 232 15.69 -20.80 -40.06
C SER A 232 16.31 -20.24 -41.33
N GLU A 233 17.64 -20.12 -41.33
CA GLU A 233 18.43 -19.88 -42.54
C GLU A 233 18.99 -21.21 -43.07
N THR A 234 18.55 -21.54 -44.28
CA THR A 234 19.42 -21.99 -45.39
C THR A 234 20.03 -23.39 -45.30
N ILE A 235 19.31 -24.38 -45.85
CA ILE A 235 19.97 -25.51 -46.56
C ILE A 235 19.76 -25.29 -48.06
N ARG A 236 20.73 -24.61 -48.67
CA ARG A 236 21.12 -24.86 -50.06
C ARG A 236 22.30 -25.84 -49.99
N GLY A 237 22.13 -26.99 -50.62
CA GLY A 237 23.14 -28.01 -50.84
C GLY A 237 22.55 -29.04 -51.79
#